data_AF-A0A520K171-F1
#
_entry.id   AF-A0A520K171-F1
#
_cell.length_a   1.000
_cell.length_b   1.000
_cell.length_c   1.000
_cell.angle_alpha   90.00
_cell.angle_beta   90.00
_cell.angle_gamma   90.00
#
_symmetry.space_group_name_H-M   'P 1'
#
loop_
_entity.id
_entity.type
_entity.pdbx_description
1 polymer ?
#
loop_
_entity_poly.entity_id
_entity_poly.type
_entity_poly.pdbx_seq_one_letter_code
_entity_poly.pdbx_strand_id
1 'polypeptide(L)'
;MAVYYRSTTFQQRRFLFELVEQLGNVAEACRRAKVSQKTYYHWKPRYEKEGVDGLREPRSHAVHNPRTIDLQIERRIIELRREHPNWGKKRIAQWIWKD
;
A
#
# COMPACT_ATOMS: atom_id res chain seq x y z
N MET A 1 6.84 10.40 18.40
CA MET A 1 5.88 10.85 17.36
C MET A 1 6.47 10.56 15.99
N ALA A 2 5.83 9.69 15.19
CA ALA A 2 6.22 9.52 13.80
C ALA A 2 5.74 10.76 13.02
N VAL A 3 6.67 11.60 12.56
CA VAL A 3 6.35 12.72 11.68
C VAL A 3 5.71 12.15 10.40
N TYR A 4 4.45 12.46 10.16
CA TYR A 4 3.76 12.09 8.94
C TYR A 4 4.27 12.96 7.80
N TYR A 5 5.21 12.43 7.02
CA TYR A 5 5.60 13.02 5.75
C TYR A 5 4.54 12.63 4.71
N ARG A 6 3.90 13.60 4.06
CA ARG A 6 2.99 13.31 2.93
C ARG A 6 3.73 12.44 1.91
N SER A 7 3.04 11.43 1.36
CA SER A 7 3.56 10.61 0.27
C SER A 7 3.92 11.50 -0.92
N THR A 8 5.12 11.31 -1.47
CA THR A 8 5.58 12.06 -2.64
C THR A 8 4.82 11.63 -3.89
N THR A 9 4.48 12.58 -4.74
CA THR A 9 3.81 12.27 -6.01
C THR A 9 4.77 11.58 -6.98
N PHE A 10 4.26 10.92 -8.02
CA PHE A 10 5.11 10.34 -9.07
C PHE A 10 5.97 11.41 -9.74
N GLN A 11 5.38 12.56 -10.06
CA GLN A 11 6.09 13.67 -10.68
C GLN A 11 7.22 14.22 -9.78
N GLN A 12 6.99 14.32 -8.46
CA GLN A 12 8.05 14.72 -7.52
C GLN A 12 9.20 13.70 -7.46
N ARG A 13 8.87 12.41 -7.46
CA ARG A 13 9.88 11.34 -7.47
C ARG A 13 10.68 11.36 -8.77
N ARG A 14 10.00 11.44 -9.91
CA ARG A 14 10.65 11.54 -11.22
C ARG A 14 11.58 12.74 -11.29
N PHE A 15 11.09 13.93 -10.92
CA PHE A 15 11.87 15.16 -10.91
C PHE A 15 13.09 15.07 -9.98
N LEU A 16 12.95 14.45 -8.81
CA LEU A 16 14.08 14.18 -7.91
C LEU A 16 15.17 13.36 -8.61
N PHE A 17 14.82 12.25 -9.27
CA PHE A 17 15.81 11.39 -9.92
C PHE A 17 16.46 12.05 -11.15
N GLU A 18 15.69 12.80 -11.94
CA GLU A 18 16.23 13.63 -13.02
C GLU A 18 17.26 14.65 -12.50
N LEU A 19 16.98 15.31 -11.37
CA LEU A 19 17.93 16.23 -10.72
C LEU A 19 19.18 15.52 -10.18
N VAL A 20 19.05 14.31 -9.66
CA VAL A 20 20.20 13.53 -9.19
C VAL A 20 21.14 13.21 -10.35
N GLU A 21 20.59 12.81 -11.50
CA GLU A 21 21.36 12.52 -12.72
C GLU A 21 22.05 13.77 -13.27
N GLN A 22 21.36 14.92 -13.27
CA GLN A 22 21.92 16.18 -13.76
C GLN A 22 23.00 16.78 -12.86
N LEU A 23 22.82 16.69 -11.53
CA LEU A 23 23.68 17.38 -10.57
C LEU A 23 24.78 16.51 -9.98
N GLY A 24 24.64 15.18 -10.02
CA GLY A 24 25.53 14.25 -9.31
C GLY A 24 25.51 14.41 -7.77
N ASN A 25 24.61 15.22 -7.22
CA ASN A 25 24.53 15.55 -5.81
C ASN A 25 23.13 15.32 -5.25
N VAL A 26 22.99 14.23 -4.49
CA VAL A 26 21.71 13.81 -3.88
C VAL A 26 21.16 14.84 -2.90
N ALA A 27 22.01 15.44 -2.06
CA ALA A 27 21.56 16.39 -1.04
C ALA A 27 20.98 17.66 -1.68
N GLU A 28 21.64 18.15 -2.73
CA GLU A 28 21.16 19.30 -3.50
C GLU A 28 19.90 18.98 -4.30
N ALA A 29 19.85 17.83 -4.98
CA ALA A 29 18.66 17.38 -5.70
C ALA A 29 17.44 17.27 -4.77
N CYS A 30 17.63 16.70 -3.57
CA CYS A 30 16.57 16.61 -2.55
C CYS A 30 16.07 17.99 -2.09
N ARG A 31 16.98 18.96 -1.87
CA ARG A 31 16.60 20.34 -1.52
C ARG A 31 15.76 20.99 -2.62
N ARG A 32 16.17 20.88 -3.89
CA ARG A 32 15.46 21.45 -5.04
C ARG A 32 14.11 20.78 -5.29
N ALA A 33 14.03 19.47 -5.15
CA ALA A 33 12.78 18.71 -5.25
C ALA A 33 11.87 18.86 -4.01
N LYS A 34 12.32 19.56 -2.95
CA LYS A 34 11.60 19.74 -1.68
C LYS A 34 11.21 18.41 -1.02
N VAL A 35 12.13 17.46 -1.03
CA VAL A 35 11.97 16.11 -0.45
C VAL A 35 13.11 15.78 0.50
N SER A 36 12.85 14.88 1.44
CA SER A 36 13.91 14.40 2.34
C SER A 36 14.86 13.44 1.64
N GLN A 37 16.14 13.42 2.03
CA GLN A 37 17.10 12.42 1.54
C GLN A 37 16.64 10.98 1.82
N LYS A 38 15.89 10.76 2.92
CA LYS A 38 15.26 9.48 3.23
C LYS A 38 14.33 9.00 2.09
N THR A 39 13.66 9.92 1.41
CA THR A 39 12.81 9.60 0.26
C THR A 39 13.65 9.07 -0.90
N TYR A 40 14.78 9.71 -1.23
CA TYR A 40 15.69 9.22 -2.27
C TYR A 40 16.11 7.77 -1.99
N TYR A 41 16.64 7.49 -0.80
CA TYR A 41 17.11 6.14 -0.47
C TYR A 41 15.99 5.10 -0.37
N HIS A 42 14.76 5.51 -0.04
CA HIS A 42 13.59 4.62 -0.08
C HIS A 42 13.25 4.18 -1.52
N TRP A 43 13.38 5.09 -2.48
CA TRP A 43 13.00 4.87 -3.88
C TRP A 43 14.15 4.33 -4.75
N LYS A 44 15.40 4.62 -4.38
CA LYS A 44 16.61 4.28 -5.14
C LYS A 44 16.67 2.81 -5.59
N PRO A 45 16.43 1.80 -4.72
CA PRO A 45 16.50 0.40 -5.17
C PRO A 45 15.49 0.05 -6.27
N ARG A 46 14.33 0.72 -6.29
CA ARG A 46 13.32 0.50 -7.34
C ARG A 46 13.71 1.19 -8.63
N TYR A 47 14.25 2.40 -8.53
CA TYR A 47 14.78 3.12 -9.68
C TYR A 47 15.92 2.35 -10.36
N GLU A 48 16.85 1.80 -9.57
CA GLU A 48 17.97 1.02 -10.11
C GLU A 48 17.53 -0.28 -10.81
N LYS A 49 16.39 -0.85 -10.39
CA LYS A 49 15.87 -2.11 -10.94
C LYS A 49 14.93 -1.92 -12.12
N GLU A 50 14.04 -0.93 -12.04
CA GLU A 50 12.87 -0.76 -12.92
C GLU A 50 12.83 0.63 -13.57
N GLY A 51 13.87 1.45 -13.38
CA GLY A 51 13.96 2.81 -13.89
C GLY A 51 12.84 3.71 -13.36
N VAL A 52 12.36 4.60 -14.24
CA VAL A 52 11.27 5.53 -13.93
C VAL A 52 9.97 4.79 -13.56
N ASP A 53 9.71 3.61 -14.14
CA ASP A 53 8.50 2.85 -13.83
C ASP A 53 8.48 2.36 -12.37
N GLY A 54 9.65 2.03 -11.82
CA GLY A 54 9.82 1.72 -10.40
C GLY A 54 9.44 2.86 -9.44
N LEU A 55 9.25 4.08 -9.95
CA LEU A 55 8.81 5.25 -9.20
C LEU A 55 7.30 5.49 -9.24
N ARG A 56 6.48 4.75 -10.01
CA ARG A 56 5.05 5.06 -10.18
C ARG A 56 4.26 4.95 -8.89
N GLU A 57 4.21 3.76 -8.29
CA GLU A 57 3.27 3.48 -7.19
C GLU A 57 3.98 3.24 -5.86
N PRO A 58 3.57 3.94 -4.78
CA PRO A 58 3.97 3.57 -3.43
C PRO A 58 3.51 2.15 -3.12
N ARG A 59 4.27 1.45 -2.28
CA ARG A 59 3.80 0.16 -1.76
C ARG A 59 2.50 0.42 -1.02
N SER A 60 1.47 -0.36 -1.33
CA SER A 60 0.22 -0.32 -0.58
C SER A 60 0.50 -0.67 0.88
N HIS A 61 -0.01 0.15 1.80
CA HIS A 61 -0.03 -0.16 3.23
C HIS A 61 -1.15 -1.14 3.59
N ALA A 62 -1.99 -1.53 2.63
CA ALA A 62 -3.00 -2.55 2.85
C ALA A 62 -2.30 -3.86 3.25
N VAL A 63 -2.86 -4.51 4.27
CA VAL A 63 -2.42 -5.84 4.69
C VAL A 63 -2.50 -6.73 3.45
N HIS A 64 -1.35 -7.22 2.96
CA HIS A 64 -1.29 -8.03 1.73
C HIS A 64 -2.01 -9.37 1.88
N ASN A 65 -2.24 -9.79 3.12
CA ASN A 65 -3.08 -10.92 3.48
C ASN A 65 -3.92 -10.54 4.70
N PRO A 66 -5.06 -9.82 4.54
CA PRO A 66 -6.03 -9.79 5.63
C PRO A 66 -6.37 -11.26 5.90
N ARG A 67 -6.50 -11.69 7.16
CA ARG A 67 -6.87 -13.08 7.50
C ARG A 67 -8.22 -13.39 6.83
N THR A 68 -8.15 -13.82 5.59
CA THR A 68 -9.28 -13.99 4.70
C THR A 68 -9.82 -15.36 5.04
N ILE A 69 -11.09 -15.39 5.44
CA ILE A 69 -11.79 -16.65 5.67
C ILE A 69 -11.90 -17.39 4.34
N ASP A 70 -11.97 -18.72 4.41
CA ASP A 70 -12.14 -19.53 3.20
C ASP A 70 -13.36 -19.07 2.38
N LEU A 71 -13.23 -19.07 1.05
CA LEU A 71 -14.26 -18.55 0.14
C LEU A 71 -15.60 -19.31 0.28
N GLN A 72 -15.56 -20.60 0.65
CA GLN A 72 -16.79 -21.37 0.89
C GLN A 72 -17.47 -20.89 2.18
N ILE A 73 -16.70 -20.61 3.22
CA ILE A 73 -17.22 -20.06 4.48
C ILE A 73 -17.82 -18.67 4.23
N GLU A 74 -17.16 -17.81 3.46
CA GLU A 74 -17.68 -16.49 3.10
C GLU A 74 -19.03 -16.59 2.37
N ARG A 75 -19.11 -17.45 1.34
CA ARG A 75 -20.35 -17.69 0.59
C ARG A 75 -21.46 -18.19 1.52
N ARG A 76 -21.14 -19.15 2.40
CA ARG A 76 -22.10 -19.69 3.36
C ARG A 76 -22.63 -18.63 4.32
N ILE A 77 -21.77 -17.72 4.80
CA ILE A 77 -22.19 -16.57 5.63
C ILE A 77 -23.20 -15.69 4.89
N ILE A 78 -22.92 -15.38 3.61
CA ILE A 78 -23.78 -14.53 2.78
C ILE A 78 -25.14 -15.20 2.53
N GLU A 79 -25.15 -16.49 2.21
CA GLU A 79 -26.38 -17.28 2.02
C GLU A 79 -27.23 -17.30 3.29
N LEU A 80 -26.65 -17.66 4.43
CA LEU A 80 -27.36 -17.70 5.71
C LEU A 80 -27.91 -16.33 6.11
N ARG A 81 -27.18 -15.25 5.79
CA ARG A 81 -27.67 -13.88 6.04
C ARG A 81 -28.86 -13.52 5.15
N ARG A 82 -28.92 -14.02 3.91
CA ARG A 82 -30.03 -13.82 2.98
C ARG A 82 -31.25 -14.67 3.34
N GLU A 83 -31.04 -15.94 3.66
CA GLU A 83 -32.08 -16.88 4.08
C GLU A 83 -32.69 -16.49 5.44
N HIS A 84 -31.88 -15.91 6.32
CA HIS A 84 -32.29 -15.51 7.67
C HIS A 84 -31.92 -14.06 7.99
N PRO A 85 -32.65 -13.07 7.45
CA PRO A 85 -32.35 -11.63 7.66
C PRO A 85 -32.32 -11.19 9.13
N ASN A 86 -33.03 -11.92 10.01
CA ASN A 86 -33.09 -11.63 11.44
C ASN A 86 -31.92 -12.23 12.24
N TRP A 87 -31.06 -13.07 11.64
CA TRP A 87 -29.94 -13.68 12.34
C TRP A 87 -28.73 -12.74 12.43
N GLY A 88 -28.32 -12.44 13.66
CA GLY A 88 -27.06 -11.74 13.90
C GLY A 88 -25.82 -12.62 13.70
N LYS A 89 -24.65 -11.99 13.57
CA LYS A 89 -23.35 -12.64 13.33
C LYS A 89 -23.04 -13.83 14.25
N LYS A 90 -23.43 -13.78 15.54
CA LYS A 90 -23.23 -14.88 16.50
C LYS A 90 -24.02 -16.14 16.12
N ARG A 91 -25.26 -15.99 15.67
CA ARG A 91 -26.14 -17.10 15.29
C ARG A 91 -25.69 -17.74 13.98
N ILE A 92 -25.28 -16.92 13.02
CA ILE A 92 -24.66 -17.39 11.77
C ILE A 92 -23.37 -18.16 12.06
N ALA A 93 -22.50 -17.64 12.92
CA ALA A 93 -21.27 -18.34 13.31
C ALA A 93 -21.54 -19.68 14.01
N GLN A 94 -22.51 -19.74 14.93
CA GLN A 94 -22.90 -20.99 15.59
C GLN A 94 -23.40 -22.03 14.58
N TRP A 95 -24.15 -21.59 13.57
CA TRP A 95 -24.68 -22.48 12.55
C TRP A 95 -23.55 -23.04 11.67
N ILE A 96 -22.62 -22.19 11.24
CA ILE A 96 -21.44 -22.59 10.46
C ILE A 96 -20.51 -23.53 11.23
N TRP A 97 -20.41 -23.40 12.55
CA TRP A 97 -19.57 -24.26 13.39
C TRP A 97 -20.20 -25.64 13.67
N LYS A 98 -21.50 -25.80 13.40
CA LYS A 98 -22.23 -27.05 13.65
C LYS A 98 -22.26 -27.98 12.44
N ASP A 99 -22.08 -27.45 11.23
CA ASP A 99 -21.80 -28.20 10.00
C ASP A 99 -20.32 -28.61 9.95
#